data_AF-A0A8T5BQK7-F1
#
_entry.id   AF-A0A8T5BQK7-F1
#
_cell.length_a   1.000
_cell.length_b   1.000
_cell.length_c   1.000
_cell.angle_alpha   90.00
_cell.angle_beta   90.00
_cell.angle_gamma   90.00
#
_symmetry.space_group_name_H-M   'P 1'
#
loop_
_entity.id
_entity.type
_entity.pdbx_description
1 polymer ?
#
loop_
_entity_poly.entity_id
_entity_poly.type
_entity_poly.pdbx_seq_one_letter_code
_entity_poly.pdbx_strand_id
1 'polypeptide(L)' 'MLEAMLAYKRVEFEGCIIDDHVPASIDDSPWGHRMRAYAAGYIQALIKDVDKFS' A
#
# COMPACT_ATOMS: atom_id res chain seq x y z
N MET A 1 4.19 3.65 6.99
CA MET A 1 4.13 2.57 5.99
C MET A 1 5.48 1.91 5.72
N LEU A 2 6.58 2.65 5.47
CA LEU A 2 7.90 2.03 5.29
C LEU A 2 8.32 1.13 6.47
N GLU A 3 8.21 1.63 7.72
CA GLU A 3 8.51 0.82 8.92
C GLU A 3 7.68 -0.47 9.00
N ALA A 4 6.40 -0.40 8.64
CA ALA A 4 5.53 -1.58 8.59
C ALA A 4 6.03 -2.56 7.51
N MET A 5 6.45 -2.07 6.35
CA MET A 5 6.96 -2.91 5.28
C MET A 5 8.29 -3.58 5.65
N LEU A 6 9.18 -2.86 6.36
CA LEU A 6 10.39 -3.44 6.94
C LEU A 6 10.06 -4.53 7.98
N ALA A 7 9.03 -4.32 8.80
CA ALA A 7 8.57 -5.33 9.75
C ALA A 7 8.04 -6.58 9.05
N TYR A 8 7.19 -6.44 8.03
CA TYR A 8 6.68 -7.57 7.24
C TYR A 8 7.80 -8.32 6.52
N LYS A 9 8.79 -7.60 5.99
CA LYS A 9 9.98 -8.21 5.37
C LYS A 9 10.77 -9.06 6.38
N ARG A 10 11.02 -8.54 7.60
CA ARG A 10 11.81 -9.23 8.63
C ARG A 10 11.22 -10.58 9.06
N VAL A 11 9.91 -10.76 8.89
CA VAL A 11 9.20 -12.00 9.23
C VAL A 11 8.84 -12.82 7.98
N GLU A 12 9.39 -12.46 6.82
CA GLU A 12 9.16 -13.16 5.55
C GLU A 12 7.66 -13.35 5.24
N PHE A 13 6.87 -12.30 5.46
CA PHE A 13 5.41 -12.37 5.27
C PHE A 13 5.05 -12.59 3.78
N GLU A 14 4.39 -13.72 3.48
CA GLU A 14 3.96 -14.09 2.11
C GLU A 14 2.46 -13.82 1.83
N GLY A 15 1.75 -13.19 2.77
CA GLY A 15 0.32 -12.91 2.63
C GLY A 15 0.00 -11.71 1.73
N CYS A 16 -1.30 -11.49 1.53
CA CYS A 16 -1.78 -10.32 0.79
C CYS A 16 -1.75 -9.06 1.67
N ILE A 17 -1.39 -7.92 1.08
CA ILE A 17 -1.50 -6.59 1.68
C ILE A 17 -2.51 -5.80 0.83
N ILE A 18 -3.57 -5.31 1.47
CA ILE A 18 -4.61 -4.52 0.83
C ILE A 18 -4.74 -3.15 1.52
N ASP A 19 -5.14 -2.13 0.77
CA ASP A 19 -5.65 -0.91 1.38
C ASP A 19 -7.02 -1.18 2.04
N ASP A 20 -7.30 -0.46 3.11
CA ASP A 20 -8.56 -0.59 3.85
C ASP A 20 -9.51 0.56 3.48
N HIS A 21 -9.24 1.75 4.00
CA HIS A 21 -10.00 2.97 3.74
C HIS A 21 -9.19 3.99 2.97
N VAL A 22 -9.86 4.69 2.08
CA VAL A 22 -9.31 5.81 1.32
C VAL A 22 -10.18 7.05 1.52
N PRO A 23 -9.61 8.26 1.49
CA PRO A 23 -10.39 9.48 1.63
C PRO A 23 -11.36 9.64 0.45
N ALA A 24 -12.50 10.28 0.72
CA ALA A 24 -13.36 10.76 -0.34
C ALA A 24 -12.61 11.82 -1.16
N SER A 25 -12.71 11.73 -2.49
CA SER A 25 -12.05 12.65 -3.42
C SER A 25 -13.07 13.20 -4.42
N ILE A 26 -12.88 14.46 -4.82
CA ILE A 26 -13.68 15.10 -5.86
C ILE A 26 -13.46 14.34 -7.18
N ASP A 27 -14.54 14.16 -7.93
CA ASP A 27 -14.60 13.41 -9.19
C ASP A 27 -14.26 11.92 -9.09
N ASP A 28 -14.10 11.35 -7.89
CA ASP A 28 -13.99 9.89 -7.72
C ASP A 28 -15.38 9.24 -7.64
N SER A 29 -15.41 7.95 -7.95
CA SER A 29 -16.58 7.11 -7.73
C SER A 29 -16.95 7.04 -6.23
N PRO A 30 -18.20 6.72 -5.89
CA PRO A 30 -18.59 6.49 -4.49
C PRO A 30 -17.76 5.43 -3.75
N TRP A 31 -17.17 4.48 -4.49
CA TRP A 31 -16.30 3.45 -3.92
C TRP A 31 -14.83 3.89 -3.75
N GLY A 32 -14.46 5.06 -4.26
CA GLY A 32 -13.11 5.61 -4.15
C GLY A 32 -12.08 4.93 -5.06
N HIS A 33 -12.46 4.43 -6.24
CA HIS A 33 -11.55 3.71 -7.14
C HIS A 33 -10.22 4.42 -7.42
N ARG A 34 -10.20 5.75 -7.59
CA ARG A 34 -8.95 6.48 -7.87
C ARG A 34 -8.05 6.51 -6.66
N MET A 35 -8.61 6.79 -5.48
CA MET A 35 -7.83 6.82 -4.25
C MET A 35 -7.35 5.43 -3.84
N ARG A 36 -8.13 4.38 -4.08
CA ARG A 36 -7.70 2.98 -3.91
C ARG A 36 -6.57 2.62 -4.87
N ALA A 37 -6.68 3.00 -6.15
CA ALA A 37 -5.62 2.79 -7.12
C ALA A 37 -4.30 3.49 -6.70
N TYR A 38 -4.40 4.72 -6.16
CA TYR A 38 -3.25 5.42 -5.61
C TYR A 38 -2.63 4.68 -4.41
N ALA A 39 -3.45 4.27 -3.43
CA ALA A 39 -2.98 3.56 -2.24
C ALA A 39 -2.34 2.20 -2.61
N ALA A 40 -2.97 1.44 -3.50
CA ALA A 40 -2.44 0.19 -4.01
C ALA A 40 -1.09 0.39 -4.73
N GLY A 41 -0.97 1.41 -5.58
CA GLY A 41 0.29 1.74 -6.25
C GLY A 41 1.41 2.13 -5.26
N TYR A 42 1.08 2.89 -4.22
CA TYR A 42 2.01 3.24 -3.15
C TYR A 42 2.50 2.00 -2.38
N ILE A 43 1.59 1.09 -2.02
CA ILE A 43 1.91 -0.18 -1.35
C ILE A 43 2.82 -1.03 -2.25
N GLN A 44 2.47 -1.18 -3.54
CA GLN A 44 3.27 -1.95 -4.50
C GLN A 44 4.69 -1.40 -4.66
N ALA A 45 4.84 -0.07 -4.72
CA ALA A 45 6.15 0.56 -4.80
C ALA A 45 7.00 0.24 -3.57
N LEU A 46 6.42 0.31 -2.37
CA LEU A 46 7.12 -0.06 -1.13
C LEU A 46 7.50 -1.54 -1.10
N ILE A 47 6.60 -2.46 -1.47
CA ILE A 47 6.91 -3.90 -1.53
C ILE A 47 8.09 -4.15 -2.47
N LYS A 48 8.10 -3.49 -3.63
CA LYS A 48 9.17 -3.66 -4.64
C LYS A 48 10.51 -3.11 -4.19
N ASP A 49 10.51 -1.99 -3.48
CA ASP A 49 11.73 -1.23 -3.19
C ASP A 49 12.19 -1.32 -1.72
N VAL A 50 11.48 -2.03 -0.84
CA VAL A 50 11.80 -2.16 0.59
C VAL A 50 13.23 -2.64 0.85
N ASP A 51 13.79 -3.44 -0.06
CA ASP A 51 15.18 -3.94 0.01
C ASP A 51 16.24 -2.84 -0.07
N LYS A 52 15.90 -1.69 -0.65
CA LYS A 52 16.82 -0.55 -0.74
C LYS A 52 16.99 0.17 0.61
N PHE A 53 16.16 -0.18 1.59
CA PHE A 53 16.10 0.46 2.92
C PHE A 53 16.48 -0.49 4.06
N SER A 54 16.96 -1.70 3.74
CA SER A 54 17.37 -2.73 4.71
C SER A 54 18.86 -2.99 4.69
#